data_AF-A0A9W9DZT9-F1
#
_entry.id   AF-A0A9W9DZT9-F1
#
_cell.length_a   1.000
_cell.length_b   1.000
_cell.length_c   1.000
_cell.angle_alpha   90.00
_cell.angle_beta   90.00
_cell.angle_gamma   90.00
#
_symmetry.space_group_name_H-M   'P 1'
#
loop_
_entity.id
_entity.type
_entity.pdbx_description
1 polymer ?
#
loop_
_entity_poly.entity_id
_entity_poly.type
_entity_poly.pdbx_seq_one_letter_code
_entity_poly.pdbx_strand_id
1 'polypeptide(L)'
;MFGYTESLTNLSYEGQTLALTHPLIGDYGPANPLDDLPLEHSLAKSSLAAWLKENGVPAIYGVGTRVLTKKIRKKGSTLGQIAGKKSRSSCRLETSYQSAAPSRALSPNSRSSWREDYLDIPFSDPIELILLLLLPSLSRVSTKRLVHLCFIPPDVLVLDVGMKYNQIRCFTNRGVELKDSTLEIRFLSDSEPYDGIFVSNGPEDPTTVKETIARISRATERADRPIFGICLSHQLMAFAAGATTSKMKYENRGHNIPCTDALSGRCYITRQNHGFQVDADTFPSGWKELFGNANNSSNEGIHCVDKPFFSVQFHPESTPGPRDTEFLFDVFIKNIVDHATTTTNSLISISMPGGKKRRKRQAHSESHSQ
;
A
#
# COMPACT_ATOMS: atom_id res chain seq x y z
N MET A 1 5.49 2.06 -14.60
CA MET A 1 6.66 2.14 -15.51
C MET A 1 7.48 0.88 -15.40
N PHE A 2 7.78 0.46 -14.18
CA PHE A 2 8.38 -0.83 -13.83
C PHE A 2 7.57 -1.46 -12.70
N GLY A 3 7.86 -2.72 -12.38
CA GLY A 3 7.28 -3.42 -11.23
C GLY A 3 5.83 -3.83 -11.42
N TYR A 4 5.44 -4.27 -12.63
CA TYR A 4 4.06 -4.71 -12.86
C TYR A 4 3.74 -5.99 -12.09
N THR A 5 4.71 -6.90 -11.90
CA THR A 5 4.49 -8.15 -11.17
C THR A 5 4.13 -7.89 -9.71
N GLU A 6 4.89 -7.04 -9.02
CA GLU A 6 4.66 -6.72 -7.60
C GLU A 6 3.49 -5.76 -7.40
N SER A 7 3.09 -5.06 -8.46
CA SER A 7 1.82 -4.34 -8.48
C SER A 7 0.64 -5.31 -8.60
N LEU A 8 0.73 -6.35 -9.45
CA LEU A 8 -0.34 -7.33 -9.64
C LEU A 8 -0.50 -8.29 -8.44
N THR A 9 0.53 -8.48 -7.62
CA THR A 9 0.46 -9.28 -6.38
C THR A 9 0.18 -8.46 -5.13
N ASN A 10 -0.08 -7.16 -5.27
CA ASN A 10 -0.41 -6.30 -4.15
C ASN A 10 -1.89 -6.45 -3.76
N LEU A 11 -2.14 -6.94 -2.55
CA LEU A 11 -3.48 -7.16 -1.98
C LEU A 11 -4.36 -5.90 -1.95
N SER A 12 -3.77 -4.69 -1.93
CA SER A 12 -4.56 -3.46 -2.00
C SER A 12 -5.28 -3.25 -3.35
N TYR A 13 -5.00 -4.04 -4.38
CA TYR A 13 -5.74 -4.04 -5.65
C TYR A 13 -6.85 -5.10 -5.72
N GLU A 14 -7.12 -5.83 -4.64
CA GLU A 14 -8.18 -6.83 -4.61
C GLU A 14 -9.51 -6.23 -5.08
N GLY A 15 -10.20 -6.94 -5.98
CA GLY A 15 -11.44 -6.47 -6.60
C GLY A 15 -11.31 -5.29 -7.58
N GLN A 16 -10.11 -4.77 -7.84
CA GLN A 16 -9.89 -3.63 -8.74
C GLN A 16 -9.40 -4.05 -10.13
N THR A 17 -9.77 -3.27 -11.16
CA THR A 17 -9.15 -3.39 -12.49
C THR A 17 -8.00 -2.39 -12.61
N LEU A 18 -6.77 -2.91 -12.73
CA LEU A 18 -5.56 -2.08 -12.84
C LEU A 18 -5.32 -1.59 -14.27
N ALA A 19 -5.32 -0.27 -14.47
CA ALA A 19 -4.94 0.37 -15.73
C ALA A 19 -3.51 0.92 -15.66
N LEU A 20 -2.56 0.21 -16.26
CA LEU A 20 -1.16 0.63 -16.27
C LEU A 20 -0.93 1.79 -17.27
N THR A 21 -0.29 2.86 -16.80
CA THR A 21 -0.02 4.06 -17.61
C THR A 21 1.19 3.89 -18.52
N HIS A 22 2.12 2.98 -18.17
CA HIS A 22 3.26 2.66 -19.01
C HIS A 22 2.80 1.77 -20.18
N PRO A 23 3.12 2.11 -21.43
CA PRO A 23 2.52 1.47 -22.60
C PRO A 23 3.07 0.08 -22.90
N LEU A 24 4.29 -0.24 -22.46
CA LEU A 24 4.95 -1.52 -22.70
C LEU A 24 5.00 -2.31 -21.40
N ILE A 25 4.23 -3.38 -21.30
CA ILE A 25 4.11 -4.20 -20.08
C ILE A 25 4.37 -5.66 -20.44
N GLY A 26 5.10 -6.36 -19.58
CA GLY A 26 5.47 -7.77 -19.80
C GLY A 26 6.85 -7.96 -20.43
N ASP A 27 7.66 -6.91 -20.48
CA ASP A 27 8.99 -6.85 -21.08
C ASP A 27 10.03 -7.72 -20.37
N TYR A 28 9.84 -8.05 -19.09
CA TYR A 28 10.77 -8.89 -18.32
C TYR A 28 10.11 -10.14 -17.71
N GLY A 29 8.90 -10.52 -18.17
CA GLY A 29 8.12 -11.62 -17.59
C GLY A 29 7.80 -11.45 -16.09
N PRO A 30 7.12 -12.43 -15.45
CA PRO A 30 6.93 -12.45 -14.01
C PRO A 30 8.08 -13.17 -13.31
N ALA A 31 8.58 -12.57 -12.23
CA ALA A 31 9.45 -13.21 -11.26
C ALA A 31 8.62 -13.74 -10.07
N ASN A 32 9.17 -14.69 -9.33
CA ASN A 32 8.53 -15.18 -8.10
C ASN A 32 8.56 -14.06 -7.04
N PRO A 33 7.41 -13.67 -6.46
CA PRO A 33 7.35 -12.61 -5.44
C PRO A 33 8.18 -12.91 -4.19
N LEU A 34 8.49 -14.19 -3.95
CA LEU A 34 9.32 -14.63 -2.82
C LEU A 34 10.82 -14.49 -3.06
N ASP A 35 11.26 -14.25 -4.29
CA ASP A 35 12.68 -14.11 -4.60
C ASP A 35 13.14 -12.68 -4.22
N ASP A 36 14.38 -12.55 -3.70
CA ASP A 36 14.96 -11.29 -3.19
C ASP A 36 15.87 -10.59 -4.21
N LEU A 37 15.74 -10.95 -5.48
CA LEU A 37 16.65 -10.53 -6.54
C LEU A 37 16.09 -9.34 -7.33
N PRO A 38 16.96 -8.44 -7.81
CA PRO A 38 16.56 -7.34 -8.68
C PRO A 38 15.81 -7.89 -9.91
N LEU A 39 14.81 -7.14 -10.36
CA LEU A 39 13.96 -7.48 -11.51
C LEU A 39 14.80 -7.57 -12.79
N GLU A 40 15.36 -8.74 -13.05
CA GLU A 40 16.01 -9.07 -14.30
C GLU A 40 15.14 -10.03 -15.11
N HIS A 41 15.08 -9.81 -16.43
CA HIS A 41 14.44 -10.73 -17.37
C HIS A 41 14.99 -12.17 -17.25
N SER A 42 16.24 -12.32 -16.80
CA SER A 42 16.88 -13.62 -16.54
C SER A 42 16.13 -14.48 -15.52
N LEU A 43 15.33 -13.87 -14.65
CA LEU A 43 14.53 -14.55 -13.62
C LEU A 43 13.13 -14.95 -14.11
N ALA A 44 12.75 -14.54 -15.32
CA ALA A 44 11.44 -14.84 -15.88
C ALA A 44 11.29 -16.33 -16.19
N LYS A 45 10.33 -16.98 -15.55
CA LYS A 45 10.01 -18.40 -15.81
C LYS A 45 9.00 -18.59 -16.94
N SER A 46 8.24 -17.55 -17.26
CA SER A 46 7.18 -17.57 -18.28
C SER A 46 6.91 -16.17 -18.84
N SER A 47 6.07 -16.10 -19.87
CA SER A 47 5.54 -14.81 -20.32
C SER A 47 4.47 -14.29 -19.36
N LEU A 48 4.29 -12.97 -19.28
CA LEU A 48 3.21 -12.38 -18.49
C LEU A 48 1.83 -12.95 -18.88
N ALA A 49 1.60 -13.18 -20.17
CA ALA A 49 0.34 -13.74 -20.66
C ALA A 49 0.10 -15.18 -20.19
N ALA A 50 1.14 -16.01 -20.12
CA ALA A 50 1.03 -17.37 -19.59
C ALA A 50 0.72 -17.34 -18.08
N TRP A 51 1.46 -16.54 -17.33
CA TRP A 51 1.27 -16.38 -15.89
C TRP A 51 -0.13 -15.85 -15.53
N LEU A 52 -0.65 -14.86 -16.24
CA LEU A 52 -2.01 -14.37 -16.03
C LEU A 52 -3.07 -15.44 -16.31
N LYS A 53 -2.89 -16.24 -17.36
CA LYS A 53 -3.80 -17.37 -17.67
C LYS A 53 -3.76 -18.44 -16.59
N GLU A 54 -2.58 -18.81 -16.11
CA GLU A 54 -2.37 -19.78 -15.03
C GLU A 54 -3.06 -19.35 -13.73
N ASN A 55 -3.04 -18.04 -13.43
CA ASN A 55 -3.69 -17.47 -12.25
C ASN A 55 -5.16 -17.07 -12.48
N GLY A 56 -5.72 -17.36 -13.66
CA GLY A 56 -7.11 -17.01 -13.98
C GLY A 56 -7.42 -15.51 -14.03
N VAL A 57 -6.40 -14.66 -14.23
CA VAL A 57 -6.53 -13.20 -14.22
C VAL A 57 -6.80 -12.68 -15.65
N PRO A 58 -7.97 -12.09 -15.91
CA PRO A 58 -8.27 -11.52 -17.23
C PRO A 58 -7.47 -10.24 -17.48
N ALA A 59 -6.94 -10.10 -18.70
CA ALA A 59 -6.21 -8.91 -19.14
C ALA A 59 -6.48 -8.61 -20.62
N ILE A 60 -6.40 -7.33 -20.99
CA ILE A 60 -6.54 -6.85 -22.37
C ILE A 60 -5.43 -5.87 -22.71
N TYR A 61 -5.01 -5.84 -23.99
CA TYR A 61 -4.03 -4.91 -24.52
C TYR A 61 -4.59 -4.20 -25.76
N GLY A 62 -3.86 -3.21 -26.30
CA GLY A 62 -4.31 -2.41 -27.45
C GLY A 62 -5.38 -1.38 -27.13
N VAL A 63 -5.63 -1.12 -25.84
CA VAL A 63 -6.56 -0.08 -25.37
C VAL A 63 -5.80 1.22 -25.13
N GLY A 64 -6.43 2.36 -25.44
CA GLY A 64 -5.88 3.68 -25.15
C GLY A 64 -5.87 3.99 -23.65
N THR A 65 -4.91 3.42 -22.89
CA THR A 65 -4.80 3.59 -21.44
C THR A 65 -4.72 5.06 -21.02
N ARG A 66 -4.06 5.92 -21.80
CA ARG A 66 -4.04 7.40 -21.58
C ARG A 66 -5.44 8.02 -21.59
N VAL A 67 -6.33 7.56 -22.47
CA VAL A 67 -7.72 8.04 -22.53
C VAL A 67 -8.49 7.57 -21.30
N LEU A 68 -8.28 6.31 -20.90
CA LEU A 68 -8.87 5.74 -19.69
C LEU A 68 -8.41 6.49 -18.44
N THR A 69 -7.10 6.74 -18.28
CA THR A 69 -6.55 7.53 -17.16
C THR A 69 -7.16 8.92 -17.11
N LYS A 70 -7.30 9.62 -18.24
CA LYS A 70 -7.96 10.94 -18.28
C LYS A 70 -9.43 10.85 -17.87
N LYS A 71 -10.14 9.78 -18.25
CA LYS A 71 -11.55 9.57 -17.90
C LYS A 71 -11.72 9.33 -16.40
N ILE A 72 -10.93 8.41 -15.83
CA ILE A 72 -10.91 8.13 -14.38
C ILE A 72 -10.52 9.40 -13.62
N ARG A 73 -9.47 10.09 -14.05
CA ARG A 73 -9.04 11.37 -13.46
C ARG A 73 -10.16 12.43 -13.44
N LYS A 74 -11.04 12.48 -14.45
CA LYS A 74 -12.15 13.44 -14.47
C LYS A 74 -13.34 13.00 -13.61
N LYS A 75 -13.66 11.71 -13.61
CA LYS A 75 -14.89 11.16 -13.00
C LYS A 75 -14.70 10.59 -11.59
N GLY A 76 -13.46 10.41 -11.14
CA GLY A 76 -13.13 9.57 -9.99
C GLY A 76 -12.99 8.10 -10.40
N SER A 77 -12.64 7.23 -9.46
CA SER A 77 -12.69 5.78 -9.68
C SER A 77 -14.13 5.37 -10.04
N THR A 78 -14.27 4.59 -11.11
CA THR A 78 -15.56 4.18 -11.67
C THR A 78 -15.58 2.68 -11.88
N LEU A 79 -16.73 2.05 -11.65
CA LEU A 79 -16.95 0.64 -11.98
C LEU A 79 -16.62 0.38 -13.46
N GLY A 80 -15.93 -0.74 -13.69
CA GLY A 80 -15.48 -1.18 -15.00
C GLY A 80 -15.51 -2.70 -15.06
N GLN A 81 -15.68 -3.24 -16.27
CA GLN A 81 -15.65 -4.69 -16.50
C GLN A 81 -14.86 -5.02 -17.76
N ILE A 82 -14.16 -6.14 -17.73
CA ILE A 82 -13.58 -6.79 -18.91
C ILE A 82 -14.57 -7.88 -19.33
N ALA A 83 -15.28 -7.67 -20.45
CA ALA A 83 -16.25 -8.62 -20.95
C ALA A 83 -15.62 -9.56 -21.98
N GLY A 84 -15.75 -10.87 -21.77
CA GLY A 84 -15.39 -11.90 -22.75
C GLY A 84 -16.41 -11.98 -23.88
N LYS A 85 -15.98 -12.37 -25.08
CA LYS A 85 -16.90 -12.63 -26.20
C LYS A 85 -17.67 -13.92 -25.95
N LYS A 86 -18.97 -13.96 -26.26
CA LYS A 86 -19.78 -15.18 -26.19
C LYS A 86 -19.21 -16.24 -27.14
N SER A 87 -19.05 -17.48 -26.65
CA SER A 87 -18.73 -18.61 -27.52
C SER A 87 -19.92 -18.81 -28.46
N ARG A 88 -19.73 -18.55 -29.76
CA ARG A 88 -20.74 -18.89 -30.76
C ARG A 88 -20.78 -20.41 -30.87
N SER A 89 -21.84 -21.04 -30.35
CA SER A 89 -22.19 -22.39 -30.76
C SER A 89 -22.33 -22.40 -32.29
N SER A 90 -21.72 -23.39 -32.92
CA SER A 90 -21.61 -23.56 -34.37
C SER A 90 -22.95 -23.35 -35.09
N CYS A 91 -23.02 -22.39 -36.01
CA CYS A 91 -24.00 -22.43 -37.08
C CYS A 91 -23.49 -21.77 -38.38
N ARG A 92 -23.30 -22.65 -39.38
CA ARG A 92 -23.04 -22.50 -40.82
C ARG A 92 -21.91 -21.60 -41.31
N LEU A 93 -20.91 -22.26 -41.89
CA LEU A 93 -20.17 -21.73 -43.03
C LEU A 93 -21.19 -21.27 -44.09
N GLU A 94 -21.20 -19.98 -44.41
CA GLU A 94 -21.39 -19.57 -45.79
C GLU A 94 -20.02 -19.19 -46.35
N THR A 95 -19.49 -20.12 -47.13
CA THR A 95 -18.37 -19.90 -48.03
C THR A 95 -18.71 -18.82 -49.04
N SER A 96 -18.05 -17.66 -48.94
CA SER A 96 -17.65 -16.92 -50.13
C SER A 96 -16.26 -16.34 -49.91
N TYR A 97 -15.29 -16.97 -50.57
CA TYR A 97 -13.95 -16.43 -50.75
C TYR A 97 -14.05 -15.17 -51.61
N GLN A 98 -13.73 -14.00 -51.06
CA GLN A 98 -13.22 -12.87 -51.83
C GLN A 98 -11.99 -12.31 -51.15
N SER A 99 -10.87 -12.39 -51.88
CA SER A 99 -9.57 -11.83 -51.51
C SER A 99 -9.66 -10.31 -51.46
N ALA A 100 -9.38 -9.71 -50.30
CA ALA A 100 -9.10 -8.29 -50.17
C ALA A 100 -8.06 -8.03 -49.05
N ALA A 101 -7.07 -7.20 -49.38
CA ALA A 101 -5.91 -6.80 -48.57
C ALA A 101 -6.28 -6.18 -47.20
N PRO A 102 -5.36 -6.15 -46.20
CA PRO A 102 -5.67 -5.72 -44.84
C PRO A 102 -5.85 -4.20 -44.78
N SER A 103 -7.06 -3.76 -45.08
CA SER A 103 -7.47 -2.35 -45.01
C SER A 103 -8.44 -2.20 -43.85
N ARG A 104 -8.05 -1.35 -42.89
CA ARG A 104 -8.88 -0.68 -41.85
C ARG A 104 -10.20 -1.38 -41.48
N ALA A 105 -10.28 -1.82 -40.22
CA ALA A 105 -11.51 -2.32 -39.58
C ALA A 105 -12.76 -1.57 -40.09
N LEU A 106 -13.55 -2.28 -40.91
CA LEU A 106 -14.85 -1.81 -41.37
C LEU A 106 -15.72 -1.55 -40.15
N SER A 107 -16.31 -0.35 -40.07
CA SER A 107 -17.37 -0.07 -39.09
C SER A 107 -18.50 -1.09 -39.29
N PRO A 108 -18.94 -1.81 -38.24
CA PRO A 108 -19.96 -2.84 -38.39
C PRO A 108 -21.27 -2.21 -38.88
N ASN A 109 -21.72 -2.67 -40.05
CA ASN A 109 -22.99 -2.27 -40.66
C ASN A 109 -24.12 -3.17 -40.12
N SER A 110 -24.23 -3.33 -38.79
CA SER A 110 -25.31 -4.09 -38.15
C SER A 110 -26.08 -3.23 -37.16
N ARG A 111 -27.42 -3.31 -37.23
CA ARG A 111 -28.36 -2.66 -36.29
C ARG A 111 -28.31 -3.26 -34.88
N SER A 112 -27.56 -4.33 -34.66
CA SER A 112 -27.30 -4.95 -33.37
C SER A 112 -26.18 -4.21 -32.63
N SER A 113 -26.40 -3.91 -31.36
CA SER A 113 -25.39 -3.28 -30.51
C SER A 113 -24.22 -4.24 -30.37
N TRP A 114 -22.99 -3.79 -30.65
CA TRP A 114 -21.76 -4.60 -30.49
C TRP A 114 -21.67 -5.29 -29.12
N ARG A 115 -22.35 -4.78 -28.10
CA ARG A 115 -22.44 -5.36 -26.76
C ARG A 115 -23.11 -6.75 -26.74
N GLU A 116 -24.02 -7.03 -27.67
CA GLU A 116 -24.76 -8.29 -27.72
C GLU A 116 -23.84 -9.50 -27.93
N ASP A 117 -22.69 -9.30 -28.58
CA ASP A 117 -21.68 -10.32 -28.82
C ASP A 117 -20.84 -10.67 -27.56
N TYR A 118 -20.98 -9.91 -26.48
CA TYR A 118 -20.20 -10.07 -25.25
C TYR A 118 -21.04 -10.62 -24.10
N LEU A 119 -20.37 -11.26 -23.15
CA LEU A 119 -20.97 -11.70 -21.89
C LEU A 119 -21.48 -10.48 -21.12
N ASP A 120 -22.75 -10.55 -20.71
CA ASP A 120 -23.36 -9.53 -19.86
C ASP A 120 -23.16 -9.95 -18.41
N ILE A 121 -22.17 -9.32 -17.77
CA ILE A 121 -21.84 -9.54 -16.36
C ILE A 121 -22.28 -8.28 -15.63
N PRO A 122 -23.13 -8.38 -14.58
CA PRO A 122 -23.55 -7.21 -13.83
C PRO A 122 -22.35 -6.57 -13.13
N PHE A 123 -22.34 -5.23 -13.06
CA PHE A 123 -21.36 -4.53 -12.25
C PHE A 123 -21.54 -4.90 -10.78
N SER A 124 -20.44 -5.23 -10.11
CA SER A 124 -20.36 -5.39 -8.67
C SER A 124 -19.44 -4.32 -8.09
N ASP A 125 -19.79 -3.77 -6.93
CA ASP A 125 -18.87 -2.93 -6.17
C ASP A 125 -18.00 -3.85 -5.29
N PRO A 126 -16.69 -3.96 -5.55
CA PRO A 126 -15.81 -4.82 -4.76
C PRO A 126 -15.66 -4.36 -3.32
N ILE A 127 -15.95 -3.09 -2.99
CA ILE A 127 -15.85 -2.55 -1.62
C ILE A 127 -16.72 -3.36 -0.66
N GLU A 128 -17.87 -3.87 -1.12
CA GLU A 128 -18.77 -4.70 -0.31
C GLU A 128 -18.31 -6.17 -0.17
N LEU A 129 -17.46 -6.66 -1.08
CA LEU A 129 -17.12 -8.09 -1.24
C LEU A 129 -15.79 -8.49 -0.60
N ILE A 130 -14.87 -7.53 -0.36
CA ILE A 130 -13.55 -7.78 0.24
C ILE A 130 -13.64 -8.24 1.72
N LEU A 131 -14.83 -8.17 2.33
CA LEU A 131 -15.09 -8.51 3.73
C LEU A 131 -14.77 -9.96 4.14
N LEU A 132 -14.55 -10.89 3.19
CA LEU A 132 -14.50 -12.33 3.48
C LEU A 132 -13.14 -13.04 3.26
N LEU A 133 -12.12 -12.40 2.70
CA LEU A 133 -10.95 -13.11 2.14
C LEU A 133 -9.57 -12.78 2.75
N LEU A 134 -9.48 -11.89 3.74
CA LEU A 134 -8.19 -11.51 4.35
C LEU A 134 -7.77 -12.46 5.48
N LEU A 135 -7.23 -13.64 5.17
CA LEU A 135 -6.34 -14.35 6.10
C LEU A 135 -5.35 -15.26 5.36
N PRO A 136 -4.15 -14.80 4.98
CA PRO A 136 -2.98 -15.65 5.11
C PRO A 136 -2.54 -15.58 6.59
N SER A 137 -2.66 -16.68 7.33
CA SER A 137 -2.09 -16.76 8.67
C SER A 137 -0.56 -16.67 8.58
N LEU A 138 0.04 -15.71 9.28
CA LEU A 138 1.48 -15.68 9.44
C LEU A 138 1.83 -16.74 10.49
N SER A 139 2.33 -17.89 10.02
CA SER A 139 3.13 -18.76 10.89
C SER A 139 4.39 -17.99 11.33
N ARG A 140 4.81 -18.13 12.59
CA ARG A 140 5.92 -17.39 13.20
C ARG A 140 7.12 -17.29 12.25
N VAL A 141 7.35 -16.10 11.68
CA VAL A 141 8.46 -15.87 10.75
C VAL A 141 9.68 -15.47 11.56
N SER A 142 10.45 -16.47 11.99
CA SER A 142 11.75 -16.28 12.65
C SER A 142 12.86 -16.38 11.60
N THR A 143 13.61 -15.31 11.38
CA THR A 143 14.79 -15.35 10.50
C THR A 143 16.06 -15.72 11.27
N LYS A 144 16.98 -16.39 10.59
CA LYS A 144 18.31 -16.70 11.13
C LYS A 144 19.00 -15.39 11.55
N ARG A 145 19.41 -15.33 12.82
CA ARG A 145 20.08 -14.22 13.50
C ARG A 145 21.15 -13.55 12.62
N LEU A 146 20.94 -12.29 12.26
CA LEU A 146 22.05 -11.39 11.92
C LEU A 146 22.58 -10.81 13.23
N VAL A 147 23.66 -11.42 13.71
CA VAL A 147 24.33 -11.05 14.95
C VAL A 147 25.13 -9.77 14.71
N HIS A 148 24.69 -8.63 15.23
CA HIS A 148 25.63 -7.66 15.78
C HIS A 148 25.03 -6.75 16.86
N LEU A 149 25.62 -6.92 18.05
CA LEU A 149 25.74 -6.01 19.19
C LEU A 149 24.43 -5.70 19.97
N CYS A 150 24.33 -6.37 21.14
CA CYS A 150 23.36 -6.24 22.24
C CYS A 150 22.06 -7.10 22.22
N PHE A 151 22.29 -8.40 22.43
CA PHE A 151 21.60 -9.41 23.26
C PHE A 151 20.14 -9.91 23.09
N ILE A 152 19.12 -9.15 22.66
CA ILE A 152 17.80 -9.77 22.33
C ILE A 152 17.17 -9.00 21.15
N PRO A 153 16.80 -9.67 20.03
CA PRO A 153 16.07 -9.01 18.95
C PRO A 153 14.72 -8.51 19.46
N PRO A 154 14.29 -7.28 19.12
CA PRO A 154 12.99 -6.78 19.57
C PRO A 154 11.86 -7.61 18.97
N ASP A 155 10.89 -7.93 19.81
CA ASP A 155 9.68 -8.66 19.42
C ASP A 155 8.60 -7.68 18.99
N VAL A 156 8.12 -7.75 17.75
CA VAL A 156 7.05 -6.85 17.27
C VAL A 156 5.78 -7.64 17.02
N LEU A 157 4.70 -7.22 17.68
CA LEU A 157 3.36 -7.74 17.44
C LEU A 157 2.81 -7.14 16.15
N VAL A 158 2.40 -7.99 15.21
CA VAL A 158 1.88 -7.57 13.91
C VAL A 158 0.37 -7.74 13.86
N LEU A 159 -0.35 -6.63 13.71
CA LEU A 159 -1.76 -6.62 13.29
C LEU A 159 -1.81 -6.69 11.77
N ASP A 160 -2.06 -7.90 11.23
CA ASP A 160 -2.12 -8.12 9.79
C ASP A 160 -3.52 -7.81 9.23
N VAL A 161 -3.61 -6.79 8.37
CA VAL A 161 -4.82 -6.42 7.61
C VAL A 161 -4.59 -6.49 6.09
N GLY A 162 -3.54 -7.18 5.64
CA GLY A 162 -3.13 -7.26 4.22
C GLY A 162 -1.64 -6.98 3.99
N MET A 163 -0.78 -7.45 4.90
CA MET A 163 0.65 -7.19 4.95
C MET A 163 1.36 -7.60 3.67
N LYS A 164 2.16 -6.70 3.12
CA LYS A 164 3.05 -7.06 2.01
C LYS A 164 4.28 -7.82 2.51
N TYR A 165 4.71 -8.82 1.75
CA TYR A 165 5.94 -9.57 2.05
C TYR A 165 7.16 -8.69 2.29
N ASN A 166 7.29 -7.55 1.59
CA ASN A 166 8.45 -6.69 1.78
C ASN A 166 8.46 -5.97 3.14
N GLN A 167 7.30 -5.77 3.79
CA GLN A 167 7.27 -5.27 5.17
C GLN A 167 7.92 -6.28 6.13
N ILE A 168 7.63 -7.57 5.93
CA ILE A 168 8.25 -8.67 6.69
C ILE A 168 9.77 -8.60 6.51
N ARG A 169 10.24 -8.52 5.25
CA ARG A 169 11.67 -8.42 4.93
C ARG A 169 12.34 -7.20 5.57
N CYS A 170 11.70 -6.03 5.50
CA CYS A 170 12.23 -4.80 6.09
C CYS A 170 12.50 -4.96 7.60
N PHE A 171 11.64 -5.69 8.32
CA PHE A 171 11.82 -6.00 9.73
C PHE A 171 12.86 -7.10 9.98
N THR A 172 12.74 -8.23 9.29
CA THR A 172 13.62 -9.38 9.52
C THR A 172 15.07 -9.10 9.16
N ASN A 173 15.31 -8.29 8.11
CA ASN A 173 16.66 -7.85 7.73
C ASN A 173 17.30 -6.92 8.77
N ARG A 174 16.49 -6.30 9.63
CA ARG A 174 16.92 -5.48 10.77
C ARG A 174 16.98 -6.28 12.08
N GLY A 175 16.81 -7.60 12.01
CA GLY A 175 16.88 -8.49 13.17
C GLY A 175 15.66 -8.42 14.09
N VAL A 176 14.51 -7.95 13.59
CA VAL A 176 13.25 -7.92 14.36
C VAL A 176 12.51 -9.25 14.22
N GLU A 177 11.98 -9.78 15.32
CA GLU A 177 11.10 -10.95 15.29
C GLU A 177 9.63 -10.49 15.19
N LEU A 178 8.89 -11.03 14.22
CA LEU A 178 7.48 -10.70 14.00
C LEU A 178 6.56 -11.77 14.58
N LYS A 179 5.66 -11.35 15.47
CA LYS A 179 4.64 -12.20 16.09
C LYS A 179 3.28 -11.88 15.49
N ASP A 180 2.67 -12.85 14.83
CA ASP A 180 1.32 -12.69 14.29
C ASP A 180 0.28 -12.62 15.42
N SER A 181 -0.61 -11.64 15.31
CA SER A 181 -1.73 -11.37 16.20
C SER A 181 -3.08 -11.91 15.71
N THR A 182 -3.15 -12.63 14.58
CA THR A 182 -4.39 -13.29 14.11
C THR A 182 -5.04 -14.20 15.16
N LEU A 183 -4.30 -14.58 16.20
CA LEU A 183 -4.86 -15.16 17.42
C LEU A 183 -5.32 -14.04 18.37
N GLU A 184 -6.64 -13.77 18.40
CA GLU A 184 -7.35 -12.87 19.34
C GLU A 184 -6.83 -12.91 20.79
N ILE A 185 -6.36 -14.08 21.21
CA ILE A 185 -5.85 -14.36 22.55
C ILE A 185 -4.63 -13.49 22.88
N ARG A 186 -3.82 -13.09 21.90
CA ARG A 186 -2.51 -12.45 22.13
C ARG A 186 -2.54 -10.96 22.44
N PHE A 187 -3.49 -10.21 21.88
CA PHE A 187 -3.51 -8.74 22.04
C PHE A 187 -3.86 -8.31 23.48
N LEU A 188 -4.49 -9.22 24.25
CA LEU A 188 -4.99 -8.95 25.60
C LEU A 188 -4.27 -9.77 26.68
N SER A 189 -3.52 -10.80 26.32
CA SER A 189 -2.81 -11.63 27.28
C SER A 189 -1.43 -11.06 27.61
N ASP A 190 -1.18 -10.76 28.88
CA ASP A 190 0.16 -10.41 29.39
C ASP A 190 1.16 -11.60 29.31
N SER A 191 0.74 -12.75 28.79
CA SER A 191 1.50 -14.00 28.79
C SER A 191 2.61 -14.08 27.75
N GLU A 192 2.59 -13.27 26.69
CA GLU A 192 3.68 -13.20 25.70
C GLU A 192 4.18 -11.75 25.58
N PRO A 193 5.41 -11.44 26.04
CA PRO A 193 5.94 -10.09 25.92
C PRO A 193 6.23 -9.73 24.46
N TYR A 194 5.98 -8.48 24.10
CA TYR A 194 6.35 -7.86 22.83
C TYR A 194 6.78 -6.42 23.09
N ASP A 195 7.63 -5.87 22.22
CA ASP A 195 8.32 -4.59 22.41
C ASP A 195 7.72 -3.44 21.62
N GLY A 196 6.99 -3.73 20.55
CA GLY A 196 6.26 -2.74 19.76
C GLY A 196 5.11 -3.37 18.99
N ILE A 197 4.23 -2.51 18.47
CA ILE A 197 3.08 -2.91 17.66
C ILE A 197 3.26 -2.34 16.26
N PHE A 198 3.21 -3.22 15.26
CA PHE A 198 3.15 -2.86 13.86
C PHE A 198 1.77 -3.19 13.29
N VAL A 199 1.17 -2.26 12.56
CA VAL A 199 -0.13 -2.45 11.92
C VAL A 199 0.06 -2.32 10.41
N SER A 200 -0.18 -3.43 9.69
CA SER A 200 0.20 -3.57 8.29
C SER A 200 -0.69 -2.78 7.32
N ASN A 201 -0.39 -2.81 6.02
CA ASN A 201 -1.30 -2.24 5.02
C ASN A 201 -2.52 -3.17 4.79
N GLY A 202 -3.53 -2.67 4.08
CA GLY A 202 -4.71 -3.46 3.73
C GLY A 202 -5.51 -2.87 2.57
N PRO A 203 -6.71 -3.41 2.28
CA PRO A 203 -7.61 -2.87 1.27
C PRO A 203 -8.26 -1.56 1.71
N GLU A 204 -8.87 -0.85 0.77
CA GLU A 204 -8.97 0.62 0.83
C GLU A 204 -10.00 1.23 1.79
N ASP A 205 -10.96 0.48 2.33
CA ASP A 205 -11.99 1.07 3.22
C ASP A 205 -11.76 0.73 4.71
N PRO A 206 -11.35 1.71 5.54
CA PRO A 206 -11.11 1.52 6.97
C PRO A 206 -12.39 1.23 7.79
N THR A 207 -13.58 1.61 7.30
CA THR A 207 -14.84 1.41 8.03
C THR A 207 -15.26 -0.06 8.13
N THR A 208 -14.65 -0.91 7.29
CA THR A 208 -14.89 -2.34 7.25
C THR A 208 -14.19 -3.10 8.38
N VAL A 209 -13.22 -2.50 9.07
CA VAL A 209 -12.32 -3.19 10.02
C VAL A 209 -12.51 -2.70 11.48
N LYS A 210 -13.76 -2.63 11.94
CA LYS A 210 -14.14 -2.09 13.26
C LYS A 210 -13.44 -2.76 14.44
N GLU A 211 -13.28 -4.08 14.36
CA GLU A 211 -12.58 -4.89 15.37
C GLU A 211 -11.12 -4.42 15.55
N THR A 212 -10.41 -4.20 14.43
CA THR A 212 -9.02 -3.71 14.44
C THR A 212 -8.93 -2.28 14.97
N ILE A 213 -9.90 -1.41 14.63
CA ILE A 213 -9.95 -0.05 15.20
C ILE A 213 -10.08 -0.12 16.73
N ALA A 214 -10.95 -0.97 17.25
CA ALA A 214 -11.11 -1.16 18.70
C ALA A 214 -9.82 -1.65 19.37
N ARG A 215 -9.07 -2.56 18.72
CA ARG A 215 -7.76 -3.03 19.21
C ARG A 215 -6.73 -1.91 19.21
N ILE A 216 -6.63 -1.14 18.13
CA ILE A 216 -5.71 0.01 18.04
C ILE A 216 -6.06 1.04 19.12
N SER A 217 -7.35 1.36 19.32
CA SER A 217 -7.81 2.28 20.38
C SER A 217 -7.28 1.84 21.74
N ARG A 218 -7.52 0.58 22.12
CA ARG A 218 -7.03 0.01 23.39
C ARG A 218 -5.51 0.11 23.54
N ALA A 219 -4.74 -0.17 22.48
CA ALA A 219 -3.28 -0.03 22.52
C ALA A 219 -2.82 1.44 22.65
N THR A 220 -3.47 2.36 21.94
CA THR A 220 -3.17 3.80 22.05
C THR A 220 -3.57 4.41 23.40
N GLU A 221 -4.59 3.84 24.05
CA GLU A 221 -5.03 4.18 25.40
C GLU A 221 -4.05 3.67 26.46
N ARG A 222 -3.64 2.39 26.38
CA ARG A 222 -2.60 1.81 27.25
C ARG A 222 -1.29 2.57 27.16
N ALA A 223 -0.92 2.94 25.94
CA ALA A 223 0.26 3.73 25.64
C ALA A 223 1.55 3.22 26.30
N ASP A 224 1.71 1.91 26.33
CA ASP A 224 2.83 1.22 26.98
C ASP A 224 3.89 0.74 25.98
N ARG A 225 3.62 0.84 24.67
CA ARG A 225 4.52 0.38 23.60
C ARG A 225 4.47 1.31 22.38
N PRO A 226 5.58 1.45 21.63
CA PRO A 226 5.57 2.13 20.32
C PRO A 226 4.63 1.49 19.31
N ILE A 227 3.99 2.32 18.48
CA ILE A 227 3.06 1.87 17.44
C ILE A 227 3.43 2.49 16.10
N PHE A 228 3.56 1.66 15.06
CA PHE A 228 3.79 2.09 13.68
C PHE A 228 2.76 1.51 12.72
N GLY A 229 2.07 2.37 11.97
CA GLY A 229 1.06 1.99 10.97
C GLY A 229 1.42 2.41 9.54
N ILE A 230 1.06 1.58 8.55
CA ILE A 230 1.28 1.86 7.12
C ILE A 230 -0.04 1.80 6.33
N CYS A 231 -0.26 2.77 5.44
CA CYS A 231 -1.36 2.83 4.47
C CYS A 231 -2.76 2.74 5.09
N LEU A 232 -3.44 1.59 5.03
CA LEU A 232 -4.75 1.42 5.69
C LEU A 232 -4.64 1.70 7.19
N SER A 233 -3.56 1.24 7.81
CA SER A 233 -3.35 1.42 9.24
C SER A 233 -3.13 2.87 9.65
N HIS A 234 -2.65 3.72 8.75
CA HIS A 234 -2.62 5.15 8.99
C HIS A 234 -4.03 5.72 9.20
N GLN A 235 -4.99 5.27 8.39
CA GLN A 235 -6.40 5.63 8.51
C GLN A 235 -7.03 5.02 9.77
N LEU A 236 -6.74 3.74 10.08
CA LEU A 236 -7.25 3.08 11.28
C LEU A 236 -6.73 3.76 12.57
N MET A 237 -5.46 4.15 12.60
CA MET A 237 -4.89 4.92 13.72
C MET A 237 -5.51 6.32 13.83
N ALA A 238 -5.79 6.98 12.71
CA ALA A 238 -6.50 8.25 12.72
C ALA A 238 -7.92 8.11 13.29
N PHE A 239 -8.66 7.06 12.90
CA PHE A 239 -9.97 6.74 13.48
C PHE A 239 -9.90 6.44 14.97
N ALA A 240 -8.92 5.63 15.40
CA ALA A 240 -8.72 5.32 16.81
C ALA A 240 -8.39 6.58 17.63
N ALA A 241 -7.72 7.57 17.03
CA ALA A 241 -7.49 8.87 17.65
C ALA A 241 -8.76 9.74 17.69
N GLY A 242 -9.76 9.48 16.84
CA GLY A 242 -10.99 10.27 16.72
C GLY A 242 -11.04 11.23 15.52
N ALA A 243 -10.10 11.11 14.58
CA ALA A 243 -10.14 11.82 13.31
C ALA A 243 -11.02 11.10 12.27
N THR A 244 -11.31 11.79 11.17
CA THR A 244 -12.15 11.29 10.07
C THR A 244 -11.35 11.01 8.80
N THR A 245 -11.93 10.23 7.90
CA THR A 245 -11.41 10.04 6.54
C THR A 245 -12.43 10.40 5.48
N SER A 246 -11.93 10.76 4.30
CA SER A 246 -12.74 11.09 3.14
C SER A 246 -12.22 10.37 1.88
N LYS A 247 -13.14 10.00 0.98
CA LYS A 247 -12.78 9.40 -0.31
C LYS A 247 -12.22 10.47 -1.23
N MET A 248 -11.04 10.22 -1.79
CA MET A 248 -10.36 11.14 -2.67
C MET A 248 -11.00 11.13 -4.07
N LYS A 249 -11.12 12.32 -4.66
CA LYS A 249 -11.46 12.45 -6.10
C LYS A 249 -10.29 12.03 -6.99
N TYR A 250 -9.08 12.44 -6.60
CA TYR A 250 -7.83 12.12 -7.26
C TYR A 250 -7.03 11.23 -6.33
N GLU A 251 -7.17 9.92 -6.55
CA GLU A 251 -6.49 8.91 -5.75
C GLU A 251 -4.98 8.94 -6.00
N ASN A 252 -4.23 8.59 -4.96
CA ASN A 252 -2.78 8.55 -5.02
C ASN A 252 -2.32 7.12 -5.35
N ARG A 253 -2.08 6.87 -6.65
CA ARG A 253 -1.60 5.59 -7.17
C ARG A 253 -0.36 5.78 -8.05
N GLY A 254 0.82 5.52 -7.51
CA GLY A 254 2.07 5.73 -8.24
C GLY A 254 3.33 5.53 -7.40
N HIS A 255 4.49 5.60 -8.05
CA HIS A 255 5.82 5.44 -7.44
C HIS A 255 6.59 6.76 -7.35
N ASN A 256 5.95 7.87 -7.68
CA ASN A 256 6.58 9.18 -7.87
C ASN A 256 5.87 10.28 -7.09
N ILE A 257 5.26 9.95 -5.96
CA ILE A 257 4.42 10.90 -5.22
C ILE A 257 5.27 11.55 -4.13
N PRO A 258 5.49 12.88 -4.19
CA PRO A 258 6.35 13.58 -3.24
C PRO A 258 5.62 13.82 -1.90
N CYS A 259 6.26 13.41 -0.81
CA CYS A 259 5.81 13.69 0.55
C CYS A 259 6.83 14.55 1.28
N THR A 260 6.37 15.58 1.99
CA THR A 260 7.22 16.46 2.80
C THR A 260 7.07 16.12 4.27
N ASP A 261 8.18 15.82 4.94
CA ASP A 261 8.25 15.66 6.39
C ASP A 261 8.06 17.02 7.07
N ALA A 262 7.01 17.14 7.89
CA ALA A 262 6.67 18.35 8.62
C ALA A 262 7.74 18.73 9.67
N LEU A 263 8.42 17.74 10.26
CA LEU A 263 9.42 17.93 11.32
C LEU A 263 10.77 18.38 10.75
N SER A 264 11.29 17.72 9.72
CA SER A 264 12.60 18.02 9.14
C SER A 264 12.59 18.98 7.95
N GLY A 265 11.43 19.12 7.29
CA GLY A 265 11.24 19.86 6.05
C GLY A 265 11.79 19.16 4.80
N ARG A 266 12.24 17.90 4.90
CA ARG A 266 12.75 17.13 3.75
C ARG A 266 11.60 16.61 2.91
N CYS A 267 11.79 16.56 1.60
CA CYS A 267 10.87 15.92 0.67
C CYS A 267 11.44 14.56 0.24
N TYR A 268 10.57 13.56 0.14
CA TYR A 268 10.87 12.20 -0.27
C TYR A 268 9.95 11.78 -1.40
N ILE A 269 10.45 10.98 -2.34
CA ILE A 269 9.59 10.36 -3.35
C ILE A 269 9.06 9.04 -2.79
N THR A 270 7.76 8.85 -2.86
CA THR A 270 7.07 7.73 -2.20
C THR A 270 6.24 6.91 -3.18
N ARG A 271 6.06 5.63 -2.82
CA ARG A 271 5.07 4.73 -3.42
C ARG A 271 3.75 4.86 -2.68
N GLN A 272 2.67 5.12 -3.40
CA GLN A 272 1.32 5.19 -2.82
C GLN A 272 0.31 4.40 -3.63
N ASN A 273 -0.67 3.85 -2.92
CA ASN A 273 -1.80 3.14 -3.50
C ASN A 273 -3.03 3.21 -2.57
N HIS A 274 -3.65 4.39 -2.49
CA HIS A 274 -4.83 4.59 -1.65
C HIS A 274 -5.83 5.56 -2.30
N GLY A 275 -7.12 5.28 -2.06
CA GLY A 275 -8.24 6.12 -2.51
C GLY A 275 -8.90 6.94 -1.41
N PHE A 276 -8.48 6.80 -0.15
CA PHE A 276 -8.98 7.55 1.00
C PHE A 276 -7.84 8.35 1.63
N GLN A 277 -8.18 9.47 2.24
CA GLN A 277 -7.25 10.34 2.97
C GLN A 277 -7.78 10.61 4.38
N VAL A 278 -6.87 10.89 5.31
CA VAL A 278 -7.22 11.38 6.65
C VAL A 278 -7.41 12.89 6.60
N ASP A 279 -8.46 13.40 7.24
CA ASP A 279 -8.77 14.82 7.28
C ASP A 279 -7.98 15.50 8.40
N ALA A 280 -6.93 16.25 8.05
CA ALA A 280 -6.04 16.87 9.04
C ALA A 280 -6.72 17.89 9.97
N ASP A 281 -7.83 18.49 9.51
CA ASP A 281 -8.61 19.46 10.30
C ASP A 281 -9.40 18.80 11.44
N THR A 282 -9.58 17.48 11.42
CA THR A 282 -10.32 16.74 12.46
C THR A 282 -9.40 16.11 13.51
N PHE A 283 -8.11 16.47 13.52
CA PHE A 283 -7.18 15.93 14.49
C PHE A 283 -7.52 16.34 15.93
N PRO A 284 -7.60 15.37 16.87
CA PRO A 284 -7.73 15.66 18.29
C PRO A 284 -6.44 16.30 18.84
N SER A 285 -6.53 16.87 20.03
CA SER A 285 -5.35 17.35 20.77
C SER A 285 -4.31 16.24 20.95
N GLY A 286 -3.03 16.55 20.75
CA GLY A 286 -1.92 15.60 20.89
C GLY A 286 -1.51 14.89 19.61
N TRP A 287 -2.28 15.02 18.52
CA TRP A 287 -1.94 14.47 17.20
C TRP A 287 -1.56 15.58 16.22
N LYS A 288 -0.56 15.32 15.39
CA LYS A 288 -0.08 16.26 14.37
C LYS A 288 0.25 15.55 13.08
N GLU A 289 0.18 16.30 11.98
CA GLU A 289 0.69 15.86 10.69
C GLU A 289 2.20 15.59 10.76
N LEU A 290 2.59 14.42 10.27
CA LEU A 290 3.99 14.02 10.10
C LEU A 290 4.45 14.22 8.66
N PHE A 291 3.63 13.83 7.70
CA PHE A 291 3.90 13.99 6.27
C PHE A 291 2.70 14.61 5.57
N GLY A 292 2.98 15.51 4.63
CA GLY A 292 1.98 16.08 3.73
C GLY A 292 2.37 15.88 2.27
N ASN A 293 1.39 15.61 1.42
CA ASN A 293 1.59 15.45 -0.01
C ASN A 293 1.95 16.79 -0.66
N ALA A 294 3.07 16.87 -1.38
CA ALA A 294 3.50 18.13 -1.97
C ALA A 294 2.69 18.55 -3.21
N ASN A 295 1.91 17.63 -3.81
CA ASN A 295 1.11 17.93 -5.01
C ASN A 295 -0.29 18.46 -4.69
N ASN A 296 -0.93 17.94 -3.64
CA ASN A 296 -2.35 18.20 -3.35
C ASN A 296 -2.64 18.50 -1.87
N SER A 297 -1.61 18.52 -1.01
CA SER A 297 -1.72 18.77 0.42
C SER A 297 -2.59 17.76 1.20
N SER A 298 -2.85 16.57 0.66
CA SER A 298 -3.46 15.49 1.44
C SER A 298 -2.52 15.07 2.58
N ASN A 299 -3.10 14.62 3.69
CA ASN A 299 -2.33 14.06 4.78
C ASN A 299 -1.68 12.74 4.35
N GLU A 300 -0.39 12.59 4.64
CA GLU A 300 0.42 11.43 4.26
C GLU A 300 1.07 10.75 5.47
N GLY A 301 0.71 11.19 6.68
CA GLY A 301 1.23 10.65 7.92
C GLY A 301 0.85 11.49 9.13
N ILE A 302 0.75 10.83 10.28
CA ILE A 302 0.48 11.45 11.57
C ILE A 302 1.45 10.95 12.63
N HIS A 303 1.64 11.74 13.67
CA HIS A 303 2.35 11.32 14.87
C HIS A 303 1.72 11.91 16.13
N CYS A 304 1.89 11.21 17.25
CA CYS A 304 1.54 11.73 18.57
C CYS A 304 2.69 12.59 19.11
N VAL A 305 2.37 13.71 19.75
CA VAL A 305 3.35 14.72 20.21
C VAL A 305 4.13 14.25 21.44
N ASP A 306 3.51 13.40 22.24
CA ASP A 306 3.94 12.97 23.57
C ASP A 306 4.08 11.44 23.68
N LYS A 307 3.65 10.68 22.67
CA LYS A 307 3.72 9.22 22.65
C LYS A 307 4.47 8.69 21.41
N PRO A 308 5.11 7.51 21.48
CA PRO A 308 5.86 6.90 20.37
C PRO A 308 4.94 6.28 19.30
N PHE A 309 3.90 7.01 18.88
CA PHE A 309 2.95 6.57 17.87
C PHE A 309 3.12 7.38 16.61
N PHE A 310 3.22 6.69 15.48
CA PHE A 310 3.20 7.36 14.19
C PHE A 310 2.70 6.42 13.10
N SER A 311 2.26 7.02 12.00
CA SER A 311 1.87 6.26 10.82
C SER A 311 2.10 7.06 9.55
N VAL A 312 2.20 6.34 8.43
CA VAL A 312 2.36 6.94 7.10
C VAL A 312 1.36 6.34 6.13
N GLN A 313 0.83 7.18 5.24
CA GLN A 313 -0.17 6.79 4.25
C GLN A 313 0.48 6.08 3.04
N PHE A 314 1.73 6.41 2.75
CA PHE A 314 2.54 5.78 1.71
C PHE A 314 3.22 4.48 2.19
N HIS A 315 3.89 3.80 1.26
CA HIS A 315 4.50 2.49 1.47
C HIS A 315 6.03 2.57 1.57
N PRO A 316 6.60 2.74 2.77
CA PRO A 316 8.05 2.81 2.95
C PRO A 316 8.76 1.50 2.64
N GLU A 317 8.05 0.36 2.68
CA GLU A 317 8.59 -0.91 2.21
C GLU A 317 8.79 -0.93 0.70
N SER A 318 8.16 -0.03 -0.05
CA SER A 318 8.28 0.02 -1.50
C SER A 318 7.86 -1.29 -2.20
N THR A 319 8.60 -1.74 -3.21
CA THR A 319 8.44 -3.00 -3.96
C THR A 319 7.08 -3.12 -4.68
N PRO A 320 6.91 -2.38 -5.80
CA PRO A 320 7.92 -1.57 -6.47
C PRO A 320 7.92 -0.10 -6.00
N GLY A 321 9.00 0.62 -6.32
CA GLY A 321 9.09 2.06 -6.06
C GLY A 321 10.46 2.50 -5.53
N PRO A 322 10.60 3.78 -5.14
CA PRO A 322 11.80 4.28 -4.47
C PRO A 322 11.96 3.69 -3.07
N ARG A 323 13.18 3.63 -2.56
CA ARG A 323 13.50 3.19 -1.18
C ARG A 323 13.80 4.36 -0.24
N ASP A 324 13.45 5.58 -0.65
CA ASP A 324 13.79 6.84 0.02
C ASP A 324 13.27 6.95 1.46
N THR A 325 12.24 6.19 1.81
CA THR A 325 11.57 6.22 3.12
C THR A 325 11.69 4.94 3.92
N GLU A 326 12.55 4.00 3.52
CA GLU A 326 12.76 2.75 4.26
C GLU A 326 13.32 3.00 5.68
N PHE A 327 13.97 4.15 5.90
CA PHE A 327 14.46 4.57 7.21
C PHE A 327 13.37 4.68 8.29
N LEU A 328 12.08 4.71 7.92
CA LEU A 328 10.97 4.72 8.88
C LEU A 328 10.91 3.43 9.71
N PHE A 329 11.37 2.29 9.16
CA PHE A 329 11.54 1.06 9.94
C PHE A 329 12.63 1.24 11.01
N ASP A 330 13.72 1.93 10.68
CA ASP A 330 14.79 2.24 11.64
C ASP A 330 14.30 3.21 12.73
N VAL A 331 13.47 4.19 12.39
CA VAL A 331 12.83 5.10 13.36
C VAL A 331 11.97 4.31 14.34
N PHE A 332 11.15 3.37 13.86
CA PHE A 332 10.31 2.55 14.73
C PHE A 332 11.14 1.67 15.66
N ILE A 333 12.14 0.96 15.16
CA ILE A 333 13.03 0.11 15.97
C ILE A 333 13.78 0.94 17.01
N LYS A 334 14.28 2.11 16.62
CA LYS A 334 14.91 3.04 17.57
C LYS A 334 13.94 3.46 18.67
N ASN A 335 12.68 3.75 18.35
CA ASN A 335 11.67 4.08 19.36
C ASN A 335 11.42 2.91 20.33
N ILE A 336 11.46 1.66 19.86
CA ILE A 336 11.38 0.46 20.71
C ILE A 336 12.56 0.41 21.69
N VAL A 337 13.78 0.57 21.19
CA VAL A 337 15.00 0.53 22.01
C VAL A 337 15.03 1.69 23.01
N ASP A 338 14.69 2.91 22.58
CA ASP A 338 14.62 4.09 23.44
C ASP A 338 13.56 3.90 24.53
N HIS A 339 12.39 3.35 24.18
CA HIS A 339 11.32 3.06 25.13
C HIS A 339 11.75 2.02 26.19
N ALA A 340 12.45 0.96 25.77
CA ALA A 340 12.94 -0.08 26.68
C ALA A 340 14.05 0.40 27.63
N THR A 341 14.84 1.41 27.22
CA THR A 341 15.97 1.93 28.00
C THR A 341 15.61 3.12 28.88
N THR A 342 14.46 3.77 28.66
CA THR A 342 14.01 4.91 29.45
C THR A 342 13.56 4.44 30.84
N THR A 343 14.33 4.80 31.87
CA THR A 343 14.07 4.41 33.28
C THR A 343 12.89 5.17 33.91
N THR A 344 12.54 6.32 33.35
CA THR A 344 11.30 7.03 33.66
C THR A 344 10.20 6.48 32.77
N ASN A 345 9.00 6.23 33.30
CA ASN A 345 7.81 5.81 32.54
C ASN A 345 7.30 6.90 31.55
N SER A 346 8.18 7.77 31.06
CA SER A 346 7.89 8.86 30.15
C SER A 346 7.93 8.35 28.73
N LEU A 347 6.78 8.38 28.08
CA LEU A 347 6.68 8.14 26.65
C LEU A 347 7.38 9.27 25.90
N ILE A 348 8.22 8.91 24.93
CA ILE A 348 8.97 9.84 24.11
C ILE A 348 8.40 9.79 22.70
N SER A 349 8.09 10.95 22.13
CA SER A 349 7.65 11.04 20.73
C SER A 349 8.79 10.71 19.77
N ILE A 350 8.42 10.36 18.54
CA ILE A 350 9.35 9.94 17.52
C ILE A 350 10.38 11.03 17.16
N SER A 351 11.58 10.60 16.76
CA SER A 351 12.61 11.51 16.25
C SER A 351 12.96 11.19 14.79
N MET A 352 12.65 12.12 13.89
CA MET A 352 12.97 12.00 12.46
C MET A 352 14.44 12.37 12.16
N PRO A 353 15.10 11.68 11.22
CA PRO A 353 16.45 12.03 10.80
C PRO A 353 16.48 13.37 10.04
N GLY A 354 17.58 14.12 10.16
CA GLY A 354 17.78 15.37 9.40
C GLY A 354 17.47 16.67 10.15
N GLY A 355 17.22 16.61 11.47
CA GLY A 355 17.12 17.78 12.35
C GLY A 355 15.83 18.60 12.22
N LYS A 356 15.47 19.38 13.25
CA LYS A 356 14.22 20.17 13.27
C LYS A 356 14.26 21.33 12.27
N LYS A 357 13.20 21.49 11.46
CA LYS A 357 13.00 22.56 10.45
C LYS A 357 13.32 23.97 10.97
N ARG A 358 12.98 24.26 12.25
CA ARG A 358 13.24 25.57 12.88
C ARG A 358 14.74 25.89 12.99
N ARG A 359 15.59 24.89 13.30
CA ARG A 359 17.05 25.08 13.39
C ARG A 359 17.67 25.38 12.03
N LYS A 360 17.16 24.77 10.96
CA LYS A 360 17.61 25.06 9.58
C LYS A 360 17.25 26.46 9.13
N ARG A 361 16.05 26.96 9.44
CA ARG A 361 15.65 28.34 9.09
C ARG A 361 16.52 29.38 9.80
N GLN A 362 16.84 29.18 11.09
CA GLN A 362 17.77 30.05 11.83
C GLN A 362 19.19 30.02 11.26
N ALA A 363 19.74 28.83 11.01
CA ALA A 363 21.07 28.70 10.41
C ALA A 363 21.13 29.34 8.99
N HIS A 364 20.05 29.23 8.21
CA HIS A 364 20.00 29.82 6.88
C HIS A 364 19.88 31.35 6.92
N SER A 365 19.10 31.90 7.86
CA SER A 365 19.04 33.36 8.06
C SER A 365 20.39 33.93 8.53
N GLU A 366 21.11 33.20 9.40
CA GLU A 366 22.44 33.61 9.88
C GLU A 366 23.49 33.59 8.76
N SER A 367 23.38 32.65 7.81
CA SER A 367 24.27 32.55 6.64
C SER A 367 24.07 33.62 5.56
N HIS A 368 22.95 34.36 5.60
CA HIS A 368 22.67 35.47 4.67
C HIS A 368 22.89 36.84 5.29
N SER A 369 23.26 36.89 6.57
CA SER A 369 23.62 38.11 7.30
C SER A 369 25.13 38.33 7.45
N GLN A 370 25.96 37.56 6.72
CA GLN A 370 27.42 37.72 6.67
C GLN A 370 27.90 38.20 5.32
#